data_AF-A0A2E9PPZ6-F1
#
_entry.id   AF-A0A2E9PPZ6-F1
#
_cell.length_a   1.000
_cell.length_b   1.000
_cell.length_c   1.000
_cell.angle_alpha   90.00
_cell.angle_beta   90.00
_cell.angle_gamma   90.00
#
_symmetry.space_group_name_H-M   'P 1'
#
loop_
_entity.id
_entity.type
_entity.pdbx_description
1 polymer ?
#
loop_
_entity_poly.entity_id
_entity_poly.type
_entity_poly.pdbx_seq_one_letter_code
_entity_poly.pdbx_strand_id
1 'polypeptide(L)'
;MREILTWLPAIILPASTTIQLTNIYKTRSSEGVSALTWFLFGLANIGAYVLTEKYFAIQSILAFLLTAVLDFIIVYAVFKYQKS
;
A
#
# COMPACT_ATOMS: atom_id res chain seq x y z
N MET A 1 -1.38 -26.15 1.39
CA MET A 1 -1.45 -25.41 0.11
C MET A 1 -2.20 -24.07 0.24
N ARG A 2 -3.45 -24.03 0.77
CA ARG A 2 -4.25 -22.78 0.87
C ARG A 2 -3.68 -21.72 1.82
N GLU A 3 -2.98 -22.11 2.88
CA GLU A 3 -2.39 -21.14 3.82
C GLU A 3 -1.26 -20.32 3.18
N ILE A 4 -0.49 -20.89 2.26
CA ILE A 4 0.55 -20.13 1.54
C ILE A 4 -0.10 -19.04 0.68
N LEU A 5 -1.30 -19.28 0.16
CA LEU A 5 -2.02 -18.33 -0.67
C LEU A 5 -2.52 -17.10 0.11
N THR A 6 -2.75 -17.21 1.42
CA THR A 6 -3.12 -16.04 2.25
C THR A 6 -1.90 -15.19 2.60
N TRP A 7 -0.70 -15.77 2.59
CA TRP A 7 0.55 -15.05 2.80
C TRP A 7 1.02 -14.27 1.57
N LEU A 8 0.63 -14.69 0.36
CA LEU A 8 0.97 -13.98 -0.88
C LEU A 8 0.61 -12.48 -0.85
N PRO A 9 -0.66 -12.07 -0.63
CA PRO A 9 -1.00 -10.65 -0.57
C PRO A 9 -0.40 -9.97 0.67
N ALA A 10 -0.28 -10.69 1.79
CA ALA A 10 0.29 -10.18 3.03
C ALA A 10 1.78 -9.79 2.92
N ILE A 11 2.49 -10.32 1.93
CA ILE A 11 3.90 -10.02 1.67
C ILE A 11 4.04 -9.13 0.44
N ILE A 12 3.42 -9.49 -0.69
CA ILE A 12 3.63 -8.82 -1.98
C ILE A 12 3.11 -7.39 -1.94
N LEU A 13 1.93 -7.15 -1.37
CA LEU A 13 1.33 -5.82 -1.33
C LEU A 13 2.20 -4.86 -0.52
N PRO A 14 2.48 -5.09 0.78
CA PRO A 14 3.31 -4.16 1.54
C PRO A 14 4.74 -4.06 0.99
N ALA A 15 5.33 -5.14 0.45
CA ALA A 15 6.66 -5.08 -0.13
C ALA A 15 6.71 -4.19 -1.38
N SER A 16 5.76 -4.36 -2.31
CA SER A 16 5.73 -3.55 -3.54
C SER A 16 5.46 -2.06 -3.25
N THR A 17 4.54 -1.76 -2.33
CA THR A 17 4.27 -0.39 -1.86
C THR A 17 5.50 0.21 -1.15
N THR A 18 6.20 -0.56 -0.33
CA THR A 18 7.44 -0.10 0.33
C THR A 18 8.55 0.21 -0.68
N ILE A 19 8.70 -0.60 -1.74
CA ILE A 19 9.67 -0.34 -2.81
C ILE A 19 9.33 0.97 -3.52
N GLN A 20 8.06 1.20 -3.89
CA GLN A 20 7.64 2.46 -4.51
C GLN A 20 7.94 3.66 -3.60
N LEU A 21 7.60 3.55 -2.32
CA LEU A 21 7.82 4.61 -1.35
C LEU A 21 9.33 4.91 -1.19
N THR A 22 10.14 3.86 -1.08
CA THR A 22 11.60 3.96 -0.99
C THR A 22 12.18 4.64 -2.22
N ASN A 23 11.66 4.33 -3.42
CA ASN A 23 12.09 4.97 -4.66
C ASN A 23 11.83 6.48 -4.62
N ILE A 24 10.63 6.92 -4.23
CA ILE A 24 10.29 8.35 -4.11
C ILE A 24 11.25 9.07 -3.14
N TYR A 25 11.53 8.47 -1.97
CA TYR A 25 12.45 9.07 -1.00
C TYR A 25 13.90 9.11 -1.47
N LYS A 26 14.36 8.07 -2.19
CA LYS A 26 15.73 8.00 -2.71
C LYS A 26 15.96 8.97 -3.87
N THR A 27 15.02 9.05 -4.80
CA THR A 27 15.11 9.96 -5.97
C THR A 27 14.71 11.39 -5.63
N ARG A 28 14.05 11.60 -4.48
CA ARG A 28 13.44 12.89 -4.10
C ARG A 28 12.50 13.42 -5.19
N SER A 29 11.87 12.53 -5.95
CA SER A 29 10.99 12.85 -7.06
C SER A 29 9.77 11.93 -7.06
N SER A 30 8.60 12.52 -7.29
CA SER A 30 7.35 11.79 -7.51
C SER A 30 6.90 11.79 -8.98
N GLU A 31 7.80 12.10 -9.91
CA GLU A 31 7.50 12.13 -11.34
C GLU A 31 6.96 10.77 -11.82
N GLY A 32 5.83 10.79 -12.54
CA GLY A 32 5.13 9.60 -12.99
C GLY A 32 4.30 8.87 -11.93
N VAL A 33 4.28 9.34 -10.67
CA VAL A 33 3.50 8.72 -9.58
C VAL A 33 2.21 9.51 -9.32
N SER A 34 1.06 8.89 -9.58
CA SER A 34 -0.26 9.52 -9.40
C SER A 34 -0.76 9.45 -7.95
N ALA A 35 -0.88 10.61 -7.28
CA ALA A 35 -1.46 10.69 -5.93
C ALA A 35 -2.89 10.14 -5.87
N LEU A 36 -3.73 10.42 -6.87
CA LEU A 36 -5.11 9.93 -6.90
C LEU A 36 -5.16 8.40 -6.99
N THR A 37 -4.27 7.79 -7.76
CA THR A 37 -4.19 6.32 -7.90
C THR A 37 -3.86 5.67 -6.57
N TRP A 38 -2.84 6.17 -5.85
CA TRP A 38 -2.46 5.64 -4.54
C TRP A 38 -3.53 5.91 -3.47
N PHE A 39 -4.21 7.05 -3.53
CA PHE A 39 -5.34 7.34 -2.65
C PHE A 39 -6.48 6.33 -2.84
N LEU A 40 -6.85 6.05 -4.10
CA LEU A 40 -7.89 5.07 -4.42
C LEU A 40 -7.49 3.65 -4.02
N PHE A 41 -6.21 3.27 -4.16
CA PHE A 41 -5.72 1.99 -3.66
C PHE A 41 -5.80 1.89 -2.13
N GLY A 42 -5.47 2.96 -1.41
CA GLY A 42 -5.64 2.99 0.04
C GLY A 42 -7.09 2.74 0.47
N LEU A 43 -8.05 3.39 -0.19
CA LEU A 43 -9.48 3.14 0.04
C LEU A 43 -9.90 1.72 -0.35
N ALA A 44 -9.41 1.21 -1.49
CA ALA A 44 -9.70 -0.15 -1.95
C ALA A 44 -9.18 -1.20 -0.97
N ASN A 45 -7.98 -1.00 -0.40
CA ASN A 45 -7.39 -1.88 0.59
C ASN A 45 -8.19 -1.86 1.91
N ILE A 46 -8.69 -0.71 2.35
CA ILE A 46 -9.62 -0.65 3.50
C ILE A 46 -10.90 -1.44 3.20
N GLY A 47 -11.49 -1.27 2.02
CA GLY A 47 -12.67 -2.04 1.60
C GLY A 47 -12.41 -3.54 1.55
N ALA A 48 -11.26 -3.94 0.98
CA ALA A 48 -10.84 -5.34 0.92
C ALA A 48 -10.66 -5.96 2.32
N TYR A 49 -10.07 -5.21 3.26
CA TYR A 49 -9.95 -5.66 4.65
C TYR A 49 -11.31 -5.97 5.27
N VAL A 50 -12.30 -5.07 5.10
CA VAL A 50 -13.67 -5.27 5.58
C VAL A 50 -14.32 -6.50 4.94
N LEU A 51 -14.16 -6.67 3.63
CA LEU A 51 -14.70 -7.82 2.89
C LEU A 51 -14.09 -9.16 3.31
N THR A 52 -12.89 -9.17 3.91
CA THR A 52 -12.28 -10.43 4.35
C THR A 52 -12.96 -11.04 5.57
N GLU A 53 -13.65 -10.22 6.38
CA GLU A 53 -14.20 -10.57 7.71
C GLU A 53 -13.17 -11.18 8.69
N LYS A 54 -11.88 -11.14 8.35
CA LYS A 54 -10.77 -11.72 9.11
C LYS A 54 -9.99 -10.65 9.85
N TYR A 55 -10.68 -9.89 10.68
CA TYR A 55 -10.16 -8.66 11.28
C TYR A 55 -8.89 -8.86 12.13
N PHE A 56 -8.80 -9.98 12.86
CA PHE A 56 -7.67 -10.28 13.74
C PHE A 56 -6.59 -11.15 13.07
N ALA A 57 -6.77 -11.55 11.81
CA ALA A 57 -5.76 -12.34 11.11
C ALA A 57 -4.61 -11.43 10.69
N ILE A 58 -3.40 -11.75 11.14
CA ILE A 58 -2.19 -10.97 10.81
C ILE A 58 -2.00 -10.84 9.30
N GLN A 59 -2.35 -11.87 8.52
CA GLN A 59 -2.26 -11.84 7.07
C GLN A 59 -3.21 -10.81 6.45
N SER A 60 -4.43 -10.65 7.00
CA SER A 60 -5.40 -9.65 6.52
C SER A 60 -4.95 -8.23 6.87
N ILE A 61 -4.45 -8.04 8.10
CA ILE A 61 -3.91 -6.75 8.57
C ILE A 61 -2.72 -6.33 7.70
N LEU A 62 -1.76 -7.22 7.48
CA LEU A 62 -0.57 -6.94 6.67
C LEU A 62 -0.91 -6.71 5.19
N ALA A 63 -1.80 -7.53 4.63
CA ALA A 63 -2.17 -7.41 3.22
C ALA A 63 -2.88 -6.08 2.93
N PHE A 64 -3.77 -5.65 3.83
CA PHE A 64 -4.73 -4.61 3.51
C PHE A 64 -4.58 -3.35 4.37
N LEU A 65 -4.59 -3.45 5.70
CA LEU A 65 -4.49 -2.25 6.55
C LEU A 65 -3.09 -1.63 6.49
N LEU A 66 -2.04 -2.43 6.61
CA LEU A 66 -0.67 -1.94 6.49
C LEU A 66 -0.43 -1.36 5.09
N THR A 67 -0.85 -2.06 4.04
CA THR A 67 -0.73 -1.57 2.67
C THR A 67 -1.50 -0.26 2.48
N ALA A 68 -2.73 -0.13 2.98
CA ALA A 68 -3.50 1.11 2.90
C ALA A 68 -2.78 2.29 3.58
N VAL A 69 -2.18 2.06 4.75
CA VAL A 69 -1.35 3.07 5.43
C VAL A 69 -0.16 3.47 4.55
N LEU A 70 0.54 2.50 3.97
CA LEU A 70 1.66 2.76 3.05
C LEU A 70 1.22 3.51 1.79
N ASP A 71 0.05 3.20 1.24
CA ASP A 71 -0.53 3.89 0.08
C ASP A 71 -0.76 5.38 0.40
N PHE A 72 -1.35 5.69 1.56
CA PHE A 72 -1.52 7.08 1.99
C PHE A 72 -0.18 7.77 2.31
N ILE A 73 0.82 7.04 2.79
CA ILE A 73 2.17 7.59 2.94
C ILE A 73 2.78 7.90 1.57
N ILE A 74 2.51 7.10 0.53
CA ILE A 74 2.89 7.44 -0.85
C ILE A 74 2.15 8.71 -1.31
N VAL A 75 0.85 8.84 -1.06
CA VAL A 75 0.10 10.07 -1.40
C VAL A 75 0.77 11.30 -0.78
N TYR A 76 1.11 11.22 0.51
CA TYR A 76 1.85 12.29 1.18
C TYR A 76 3.23 12.52 0.56
N ALA A 77 3.98 11.45 0.25
CA ALA A 77 5.29 11.55 -0.38
C ALA A 77 5.21 12.15 -1.79
N VAL A 78 4.16 11.86 -2.54
CA VAL A 78 3.89 12.47 -3.84
C VAL A 78 3.76 13.97 -3.65
N PHE A 79 2.85 14.46 -2.80
CA PHE A 79 2.73 15.91 -2.59
C PHE A 79 4.01 16.57 -2.05
N LYS A 80 4.81 15.86 -1.25
CA LYS A 80 6.07 16.36 -0.71
C LYS A 80 7.19 16.50 -1.76
N TYR A 81 7.24 15.59 -2.73
CA TYR A 81 8.28 15.54 -3.78
C TYR A 81 7.75 15.87 -5.17
N GLN A 82 6.49 16.29 -5.26
CA GLN A 82 5.90 16.91 -6.42
C GLN A 82 6.59 18.25 -6.59
N LYS A 83 7.49 18.32 -7.58
CA LYS A 83 8.20 19.54 -7.92
C LYS A 83 7.22 20.71 -8.08
N SER A 84 7.53 21.80 -7.37
CA SER A 84 7.22 23.17 -7.81
C SER A 84 7.92 23.48 -9.13
#